data_AF-H0VIJ1-F1
#
_entry.id   AF-H0VIJ1-F1
#
_cell.length_a   1.000
_cell.length_b   1.000
_cell.length_c   1.000
_cell.angle_alpha   90.00
_cell.angle_beta   90.00
_cell.angle_gamma   90.00
#
_symmetry.space_group_name_H-M   'P 1'
#
loop_
_entity.id
_entity.type
_entity.pdbx_description
1 polymer ?
#
loop_
_entity_poly.entity_id
_entity_poly.type
_entity_poly.pdbx_seq_one_letter_code
_entity_poly.pdbx_strand_id
1 'polypeptide(L)'
;GSEKASVLQHRLVCSSCSLPLQLFLPSMRKKPALADGSNPDGDLLQDHWLVNDMFTFENVGFTKDVGNIKFLVCADCEIGPIGWHCLDDKNSFYVALERVSHE
;
A
#
# COMPACT_ATOMS: atom_id res chain seq x y z
N GLY A 1 13.08 -24.30 -8.55
CA GLY A 1 13.33 -23.05 -9.27
C GLY A 1 12.01 -22.32 -9.37
N SER A 2 11.94 -21.18 -8.70
CA SER A 2 11.18 -19.97 -9.07
C SER A 2 11.45 -18.98 -7.93
N GLU A 3 12.13 -17.89 -8.29
CA GLU A 3 12.52 -16.76 -7.43
C GLU A 3 11.46 -16.47 -6.37
N LYS A 4 11.82 -16.58 -5.09
CA LYS A 4 11.04 -15.91 -4.05
C LYS A 4 11.19 -14.42 -4.32
N ALA A 5 10.08 -13.73 -4.58
CA ALA A 5 10.04 -12.28 -4.68
C ALA A 5 10.88 -11.71 -3.53
N SER A 6 11.95 -11.00 -3.89
CA SER A 6 12.82 -10.37 -2.90
C SER A 6 12.01 -9.22 -2.30
N VAL A 7 11.34 -9.49 -1.18
CA VAL A 7 10.66 -8.45 -0.39
C VAL A 7 11.77 -7.56 0.15
N LEU A 8 12.07 -6.49 -0.56
CA LEU A 8 13.03 -5.48 -0.12
C LEU A 8 12.37 -4.72 1.02
N GLN A 9 12.64 -5.15 2.25
CA GLN A 9 12.32 -4.43 3.47
C GLN A 9 13.26 -3.24 3.65
N HIS A 10 13.30 -2.35 2.66
CA HIS A 10 14.08 -1.14 2.71
C HIS A 10 13.15 0.06 2.79
N ARG A 11 13.44 0.97 3.73
CA ARG A 11 12.87 2.30 3.73
C ARG A 11 13.12 2.94 2.36
N LEU A 12 12.05 3.18 1.63
CA LEU A 12 12.13 3.79 0.31
C LEU A 12 12.59 5.23 0.49
N VAL A 13 13.69 5.59 -0.16
CA VAL A 13 14.25 6.94 -0.11
C VAL A 13 14.31 7.53 -1.50
N CYS A 14 14.10 8.83 -1.60
CA CYS A 14 14.31 9.55 -2.84
C CYS A 14 15.78 9.44 -3.26
N SER A 15 16.04 9.04 -4.51
CA SER A 15 17.40 8.88 -5.06
C SER A 15 18.18 10.20 -5.12
N SER A 16 17.50 11.35 -5.09
CA SER A 16 18.13 12.68 -5.22
C SER A 16 18.46 13.35 -3.89
N CYS A 17 17.65 13.16 -2.84
CA CYS A 17 17.81 13.85 -1.57
C CYS A 17 17.89 12.91 -0.35
N SER A 18 17.84 11.59 -0.56
CA SER A 18 17.89 10.54 0.48
C SER A 18 16.80 10.65 1.56
N LEU A 19 15.78 11.49 1.36
CA LEU A 19 14.64 11.59 2.26
C LEU A 19 13.69 10.41 2.07
N PRO A 20 13.06 9.92 3.16
CA PRO A 20 12.10 8.83 3.08
C PRO A 20 10.86 9.23 2.28
N LEU A 21 10.39 8.31 1.45
CA LEU A 21 9.12 8.43 0.78
C LEU A 21 8.01 8.33 1.82
N GLN A 22 7.21 9.38 1.95
CA GLN A 22 6.04 9.42 2.81
C GLN A 22 4.79 9.18 1.98
N LEU A 23 4.00 8.17 2.35
CA LEU A 23 2.72 7.88 1.73
C LEU A 23 1.61 8.10 2.75
N PHE A 24 0.61 8.88 2.34
CA PHE A 24 -0.57 9.09 3.16
C PHE A 24 -1.50 7.88 3.06
N LEU A 25 -1.78 7.26 4.21
CA LEU A 25 -2.78 6.21 4.33
C LEU A 25 -3.89 6.67 5.30
N PRO A 26 -5.15 6.75 4.83
CA PRO A 26 -6.31 6.92 5.69
C PRO A 26 -6.32 5.97 6.89
N SER A 27 -6.99 6.37 7.97
CA SER A 27 -7.24 5.51 9.13
C SER A 27 -7.97 4.23 8.72
N MET A 28 -7.62 3.12 9.39
CA MET A 28 -8.13 1.78 9.08
C MET A 28 -9.67 1.73 9.20
N ARG A 29 -10.33 1.26 8.15
CA ARG A 29 -11.79 1.20 8.00
C ARG A 29 -12.21 0.19 6.93
N LYS A 30 -13.51 -0.06 6.83
CA LYS A 30 -14.05 -0.96 5.80
C LYS A 30 -13.94 -0.32 4.40
N LYS A 31 -13.67 -1.15 3.39
CA LYS A 31 -13.51 -0.79 1.98
C LYS A 31 -14.51 0.23 1.42
N PRO A 32 -15.83 0.18 1.69
CA PRO A 32 -16.77 1.16 1.16
C PRO A 32 -16.48 2.60 1.61
N ALA A 33 -16.00 2.78 2.85
CA ALA A 33 -15.67 4.09 3.40
C ALA A 33 -14.38 4.70 2.81
N LEU A 34 -13.56 3.89 2.15
CA LEU A 34 -12.35 4.38 1.46
C LEU A 34 -12.67 5.03 0.11
N ALA A 35 -13.80 4.69 -0.51
CA ALA A 35 -14.15 5.11 -1.87
C ALA A 35 -14.80 6.50 -1.96
N ASP A 36 -15.18 7.10 -0.82
CA ASP A 36 -16.01 8.31 -0.79
C ASP A 36 -15.20 9.61 -1.07
N GLY A 37 -13.87 9.53 -1.16
CA GLY A 37 -13.01 10.69 -1.48
C GLY A 37 -13.02 11.82 -0.44
N SER A 38 -13.84 11.71 0.61
CA SER A 38 -13.86 12.61 1.76
C SER A 38 -12.52 12.49 2.50
N ASN A 39 -11.84 13.62 2.71
CA ASN A 39 -10.49 13.71 3.28
C ASN A 39 -10.49 13.13 4.71
N PRO A 40 -10.10 11.87 4.90
CA PRO A 40 -10.25 11.20 6.17
C PRO A 40 -9.05 11.52 7.06
N ASP A 41 -9.25 11.41 8.35
CA ASP A 41 -8.15 11.21 9.28
C ASP A 41 -7.24 10.06 8.80
N GLY A 42 -5.93 10.19 9.02
CA GLY A 42 -4.94 9.22 8.57
C GLY A 42 -3.51 9.65 8.85
N ASP A 43 -2.57 8.82 8.43
CA ASP A 43 -1.16 8.94 8.80
C ASP A 43 -0.26 9.07 7.58
N LEU A 44 0.86 9.78 7.74
CA LEU A 44 1.98 9.73 6.81
C LEU A 44 2.96 8.64 7.26
N LEU A 45 2.95 7.52 6.55
CA LEU A 45 3.81 6.37 6.87
C LEU A 45 5.07 6.43 6.01
N GLN A 46 6.17 5.86 6.50
CA GLN A 46 7.48 5.89 5.83
C GLN A 46 8.05 4.49 5.56
N ASP A 47 7.64 3.50 6.36
CA ASP A 47 8.15 2.14 6.26
C ASP A 47 7.16 1.27 5.49
N HIS A 48 7.57 0.87 4.28
CA HIS A 48 6.75 0.10 3.35
C HIS A 48 7.54 -1.03 2.71
N TRP A 49 6.86 -2.13 2.42
CA TRP A 49 7.33 -3.12 1.46
C TRP A 49 6.92 -2.72 0.06
N LEU A 50 7.90 -2.63 -0.84
CA LEU A 50 7.65 -2.51 -2.26
C LEU A 50 7.47 -3.91 -2.86
N VAL A 51 6.33 -4.12 -3.49
CA VAL A 51 6.02 -5.29 -4.30
C VAL A 51 5.87 -4.82 -5.73
N ASN A 52 6.52 -5.50 -6.67
CA ASN A 52 6.57 -5.04 -8.06
C ASN A 52 5.50 -5.64 -8.98
N ASP A 53 4.79 -6.65 -8.49
CA ASP A 53 3.84 -7.40 -9.28
C ASP A 53 2.61 -7.76 -8.44
N MET A 54 1.43 -7.40 -8.93
CA MET A 54 0.18 -7.62 -8.19
C MET A 54 -0.13 -9.10 -7.99
N PHE A 55 0.36 -9.98 -8.87
CA PHE A 55 0.15 -11.43 -8.77
C PHE A 55 1.02 -12.08 -7.68
N THR A 56 1.91 -11.31 -7.06
CA THR A 56 2.69 -11.77 -5.90
C THR A 56 1.83 -11.81 -4.63
N PHE A 57 0.72 -11.08 -4.57
CA PHE A 57 -0.16 -11.08 -3.41
C PHE A 57 -1.09 -12.30 -3.40
N GLU A 58 -1.16 -13.00 -2.26
CA GLU A 58 -2.11 -14.11 -2.07
C GLU A 58 -3.51 -13.63 -1.66
N ASN A 59 -3.61 -12.71 -0.68
CA ASN A 59 -4.89 -12.30 -0.05
C ASN A 59 -5.07 -10.78 0.05
N VAL A 60 -4.76 -10.05 -1.04
CA VAL A 60 -4.90 -8.58 -1.09
C VAL A 60 -6.01 -8.18 -2.07
N GLY A 61 -6.93 -7.35 -1.60
CA GLY A 61 -7.93 -6.68 -2.41
C GLY A 61 -7.55 -5.23 -2.73
N PHE A 62 -8.18 -4.66 -3.76
CA PHE A 62 -8.01 -3.26 -4.15
C PHE A 62 -9.31 -2.49 -3.98
N THR A 63 -9.22 -1.22 -3.58
CA THR A 63 -10.36 -0.30 -3.59
C THR A 63 -10.71 0.16 -5.01
N LYS A 64 -11.84 0.85 -5.14
CA LYS A 64 -12.05 1.75 -6.28
C LYS A 64 -10.95 2.81 -6.29
N ASP A 65 -10.67 3.33 -7.47
CA ASP A 65 -9.81 4.50 -7.65
C ASP A 65 -10.35 5.69 -6.83
N VAL A 66 -9.44 6.33 -6.11
CA VAL A 66 -9.67 7.59 -5.40
C VAL A 66 -8.70 8.59 -5.99
N GLY A 67 -9.15 9.31 -7.03
CA GLY A 67 -8.26 10.08 -7.89
C GLY A 67 -7.33 9.14 -8.67
N ASN A 68 -6.02 9.26 -8.45
CA ASN A 68 -5.01 8.46 -9.14
C ASN A 68 -4.41 7.33 -8.26
N ILE A 69 -5.10 7.01 -7.16
CA ILE A 69 -4.61 6.11 -6.13
C ILE A 69 -5.58 4.94 -5.99
N LYS A 70 -5.04 3.73 -5.86
CA LYS A 70 -5.77 2.58 -5.34
C LYS A 70 -5.18 2.18 -4.00
N PHE A 71 -6.04 1.97 -3.02
CA PHE A 71 -5.63 1.43 -1.74
C PHE A 71 -5.72 -0.08 -1.75
N LEU A 72 -4.78 -0.72 -1.05
CA LEU A 72 -4.77 -2.15 -0.80
C LEU A 72 -5.53 -2.41 0.51
N VAL A 73 -6.35 -3.46 0.53
CA VAL A 73 -7.15 -3.90 1.69
C VAL A 73 -6.97 -5.41 1.87
N CYS A 74 -7.27 -5.93 3.05
CA CYS A 74 -7.36 -7.39 3.23
C CYS A 74 -8.49 -7.96 2.36
N ALA A 75 -8.24 -9.04 1.61
CA ALA A 75 -9.24 -9.66 0.76
C ALA A 75 -10.37 -10.34 1.57
N ASP A 76 -10.06 -10.89 2.74
CA ASP A 76 -11.02 -11.65 3.55
C ASP A 76 -11.94 -10.75 4.38
N CYS A 77 -11.37 -9.77 5.10
CA CYS A 77 -12.14 -8.92 6.01
C CYS A 77 -12.49 -7.54 5.43
N GLU A 78 -11.94 -7.19 4.26
CA GLU A 78 -12.12 -5.91 3.58
C GLU A 78 -11.79 -4.66 4.44
N ILE A 79 -10.96 -4.83 5.46
CA ILE A 79 -10.43 -3.74 6.28
C ILE A 79 -9.11 -3.25 5.67
N GLY A 80 -8.95 -1.93 5.60
CA GLY A 80 -7.72 -1.27 5.16
C GLY A 80 -7.80 0.24 5.34
N PRO A 81 -6.86 1.02 4.80
CA PRO A 81 -5.86 0.62 3.84
C PRO A 81 -4.63 0.01 4.52
N ILE A 82 -4.19 -1.14 4.02
CA ILE A 82 -2.93 -1.78 4.40
C ILE A 82 -1.78 -1.40 3.45
N GLY A 83 -2.12 -0.74 2.33
CA GLY A 83 -1.15 -0.34 1.34
C GLY A 83 -1.70 0.66 0.34
N TRP A 84 -0.83 1.08 -0.57
CA TRP A 84 -1.02 2.17 -1.50
C TRP A 84 -0.46 1.80 -2.89
N HIS A 85 -1.13 2.22 -3.94
CA HIS A 85 -0.71 2.02 -5.32
C HIS A 85 -1.07 3.23 -6.19
N CYS A 86 -0.10 3.71 -6.98
CA CYS A 86 -0.31 4.77 -7.97
C CYS A 86 -0.75 4.16 -9.29
N LEU A 87 -1.80 4.69 -9.91
CA LEU A 87 -2.21 4.19 -11.24
C LEU A 87 -1.25 4.59 -12.37
N ASP A 88 -0.45 5.65 -12.19
CA ASP A 88 0.63 6.01 -13.11
C ASP A 88 1.79 5.00 -13.07
N ASP A 89 2.02 4.35 -11.92
CA ASP A 89 3.08 3.36 -11.74
C ASP A 89 2.50 1.95 -11.51
N LYS A 90 2.28 1.24 -12.62
CA LYS A 90 1.61 -0.07 -12.63
C LYS A 90 2.34 -1.18 -11.87
N ASN A 91 3.63 -0.98 -11.61
CA ASN A 91 4.53 -2.02 -11.08
C ASN A 91 5.05 -1.67 -9.69
N SER A 92 4.43 -0.73 -8.97
CA SER A 92 4.82 -0.40 -7.60
C SER A 92 3.61 -0.45 -6.68
N PHE A 93 3.62 -1.43 -5.79
CA PHE A 93 2.63 -1.63 -4.75
C PHE A 93 3.33 -1.50 -3.40
N TYR A 94 2.85 -0.59 -2.56
CA TYR A 94 3.47 -0.27 -1.28
C TYR A 94 2.60 -0.82 -0.16
N VAL A 95 3.10 -1.75 0.63
CA VAL A 95 2.40 -2.28 1.82
C VAL A 95 3.00 -1.64 3.06
N ALA A 96 2.18 -0.96 3.87
CA ALA A 96 2.67 -0.26 5.05
C ALA A 96 2.89 -1.24 6.21
N LEU A 97 4.12 -1.30 6.72
CA LEU A 97 4.50 -2.25 7.78
C LEU A 97 3.71 -2.01 9.07
N GLU A 98 3.34 -0.77 9.36
CA GLU A 98 2.57 -0.41 10.55
C GLU A 98 1.10 -0.87 10.48
N ARG A 99 0.61 -1.29 9.30
CA ARG A 99 -0.78 -1.69 9.07
C ARG A 99 -0.94 -3.20 8.86
N VAL A 100 0.15 -3.97 8.96
CA VAL A 100 0.17 -5.44 8.82
C VAL A 100 0.99 -6.09 9.93
N SER A 101 0.72 -7.37 10.19
CA SER A 101 1.51 -8.17 11.14
C SER A 101 2.51 -9.05 10.38
N HIS A 102 3.64 -9.35 11.02
CA HIS A 102 4.69 -10.23 10.49
C HIS A 102 4.79 -11.48 11.38
N GLU A 103 4.78 -12.67 10.78
CA GLU A 103 4.99 -13.97 11.44
C GLU A 103 6.11 -14.77 10.76
#